data_AF-A0A2E1U3G0-F1
#
_entry.id   AF-A0A2E1U3G0-F1
#
_cell.length_a   1.000
_cell.length_b   1.000
_cell.length_c   1.000
_cell.angle_alpha   90.00
_cell.angle_beta   90.00
_cell.angle_gamma   90.00
#
_symmetry.space_group_name_H-M   'P 1'
#
loop_
_entity.id
_entity.type
_entity.pdbx_description
1 polymer ?
#
loop_
_entity_poly.entity_id
_entity_poly.type
_entity_poly.pdbx_seq_one_letter_code
_entity_poly.pdbx_strand_id
1 'polypeptide(L)'
;MLTCKQVSKTLAENRYYELSWSHKVGLFMHIRLCAVCGKANQQIVDLQTGIRKFLAREEKEHFTEVKLKPEERERIRQRMNDKT
;
A
#
# COMPACT_ATOMS: atom_id res chain seq x y z
N MET A 1 -15.28 -25.65 -1.34
CA MET A 1 -14.86 -24.85 -0.16
C MET A 1 -13.40 -24.47 -0.33
N LEU A 2 -13.06 -23.18 -0.22
CA LEU A 2 -11.67 -22.76 -0.09
C LEU A 2 -11.16 -23.15 1.30
N THR A 3 -9.95 -23.71 1.37
CA THR A 3 -9.27 -23.99 2.63
C THR A 3 -8.44 -22.78 3.07
N CYS A 4 -8.18 -22.66 4.38
CA CYS A 4 -7.33 -21.59 4.92
C CYS A 4 -5.95 -21.58 4.24
N LYS A 5 -5.37 -22.77 3.98
CA LYS A 5 -4.10 -22.93 3.28
C LYS A 5 -4.15 -22.38 1.85
N GLN A 6 -5.22 -22.66 1.12
CA GLN A 6 -5.40 -22.13 -0.23
C GLN A 6 -5.52 -20.62 -0.22
N VAL A 7 -6.28 -20.03 0.72
CA VAL A 7 -6.42 -18.58 0.85
C VAL A 7 -5.07 -17.91 1.09
N SER A 8 -4.30 -18.39 2.07
CA SER A 8 -2.99 -17.81 2.38
C SER A 8 -1.98 -18.02 1.26
N LYS A 9 -1.98 -19.19 0.59
CA LYS A 9 -1.14 -19.44 -0.59
C LYS A 9 -1.48 -18.49 -1.73
N THR A 10 -2.77 -18.32 -2.03
CA THR A 10 -3.22 -17.40 -3.08
C THR A 10 -2.81 -15.96 -2.81
N LEU A 11 -2.95 -15.48 -1.57
CA LEU A 11 -2.54 -14.11 -1.20
C LEU A 11 -1.02 -13.90 -1.17
N ALA A 12 -0.24 -14.96 -0.96
CA ALA A 12 1.22 -14.91 -0.98
C ALA A 12 1.77 -14.93 -2.41
N GLU A 13 1.19 -15.74 -3.29
CA GLU A 13 1.66 -15.92 -4.67
C GLU A 13 1.08 -14.89 -5.64
N ASN A 14 -0.07 -14.30 -5.33
CA ASN A 14 -0.78 -13.39 -6.21
C ASN A 14 -1.19 -12.13 -5.46
N ARG A 15 -1.23 -11.00 -6.18
CA ARG A 15 -1.80 -9.77 -5.62
C ARG A 15 -3.32 -9.85 -5.67
N TYR A 16 -3.97 -9.54 -4.56
CA TYR A 16 -5.42 -9.60 -4.42
C TYR A 16 -6.16 -8.86 -5.54
N TYR A 17 -5.61 -7.73 -5.98
CA TYR A 17 -6.21 -6.93 -7.05
C TYR A 17 -6.04 -7.49 -8.47
N GLU A 18 -5.10 -8.40 -8.71
CA GLU A 18 -4.86 -9.09 -9.99
C GLU A 18 -5.75 -10.33 -10.16
N LEU A 19 -6.35 -10.82 -9.07
CA LEU A 19 -7.26 -11.96 -9.11
C LEU A 19 -8.53 -11.68 -9.93
N SER A 20 -9.06 -12.73 -10.57
CA SER A 20 -10.36 -12.69 -11.23
C SER A 20 -11.47 -12.37 -10.23
N TRP A 21 -12.58 -11.81 -10.72
CA TRP A 21 -13.68 -11.37 -9.85
C TRP A 21 -14.29 -12.52 -9.04
N SER A 22 -14.45 -13.69 -9.67
CA SER A 22 -14.94 -14.91 -8.99
C SER A 22 -14.01 -15.36 -7.85
N HIS A 23 -12.69 -15.32 -8.06
CA HIS A 23 -11.72 -15.66 -7.03
C HIS A 23 -11.70 -14.64 -5.88
N LYS A 24 -11.83 -13.34 -6.17
CA LYS A 24 -11.94 -12.30 -5.15
C LYS A 24 -13.13 -12.54 -4.23
N VAL A 25 -14.31 -12.82 -4.79
CA VAL A 25 -15.53 -13.10 -4.00
C VAL A 25 -15.34 -14.32 -3.10
N GLY A 26 -14.78 -15.41 -3.63
CA GLY A 26 -14.52 -16.63 -2.85
C GLY A 26 -13.53 -16.39 -1.70
N LEU A 27 -12.43 -15.67 -1.97
CA LEU A 27 -11.45 -15.31 -0.94
C LEU A 27 -12.07 -14.42 0.13
N PHE A 28 -12.78 -13.37 -0.28
CA PHE A 28 -13.41 -12.41 0.61
C PHE A 28 -14.44 -13.11 1.52
N MET A 29 -15.29 -13.97 0.95
CA MET A 29 -16.24 -14.77 1.71
C MET A 29 -15.54 -15.64 2.76
N HIS A 30 -14.47 -16.35 2.38
CA HIS A 30 -13.74 -17.20 3.32
C HIS A 30 -13.08 -16.38 4.44
N ILE A 31 -12.42 -15.27 4.11
CA ILE A 31 -11.77 -14.39 5.10
C ILE A 31 -12.82 -13.84 6.08
N ARG A 32 -14.00 -13.44 5.58
CA ARG A 32 -15.07 -12.87 6.40
C ARG A 32 -15.71 -13.88 7.36
N LEU A 33 -15.80 -15.16 6.96
CA LEU A 33 -16.49 -16.21 7.72
C LEU A 33 -15.55 -17.04 8.60
N CYS A 34 -14.27 -17.15 8.26
CA CYS A 34 -13.32 -17.96 8.99
C CYS A 34 -12.66 -17.17 10.12
N ALA A 35 -12.83 -17.62 11.36
CA ALA A 35 -12.25 -17.01 12.56
C ALA A 35 -10.71 -16.94 12.53
N VAL A 36 -10.05 -17.88 11.84
CA VAL A 36 -8.58 -17.93 11.71
C VAL A 36 -8.09 -16.98 10.62
N CYS A 37 -8.70 -17.07 9.43
CA CYS A 37 -8.25 -16.28 8.28
C CYS A 37 -8.60 -14.80 8.41
N GLY A 38 -9.66 -14.46 9.15
CA GLY A 38 -10.23 -13.12 9.20
C GLY A 38 -9.21 -12.03 9.49
N LYS A 39 -8.45 -12.11 10.59
CA LYS A 39 -7.55 -11.01 10.97
C LYS A 39 -6.33 -10.89 10.07
N ALA A 40 -5.57 -11.98 9.91
CA ALA A 40 -4.29 -11.94 9.20
C ALA A 40 -4.44 -11.72 7.69
N ASN A 41 -5.35 -12.45 7.04
CA ASN A 41 -5.52 -12.34 5.59
C ASN A 41 -6.23 -11.03 5.20
N GLN A 42 -7.10 -10.48 6.06
CA GLN A 42 -7.66 -9.15 5.83
C GLN A 42 -6.57 -8.07 5.85
N GLN A 43 -5.63 -8.12 6.81
CA GLN A 43 -4.50 -7.18 6.85
C GLN A 43 -3.65 -7.25 5.58
N ILE A 44 -3.42 -8.43 5.03
CA ILE A 44 -2.68 -8.61 3.76
C ILE A 44 -3.45 -7.99 2.60
N VAL A 45 -4.76 -8.22 2.51
CA VAL A 45 -5.63 -7.63 1.47
C VAL A 45 -5.63 -6.10 1.56
N ASP A 46 -5.74 -5.56 2.77
CA ASP A 46 -5.74 -4.11 3.02
C ASP A 46 -4.39 -3.50 2.64
N LEU A 47 -3.28 -4.15 3.01
CA LEU A 47 -1.93 -3.72 2.65
C LEU A 47 -1.73 -3.69 1.14
N GLN A 48 -2.06 -4.79 0.44
CA GLN A 48 -1.93 -4.87 -1.02
C GLN A 48 -2.80 -3.83 -1.72
N THR A 49 -3.99 -3.55 -1.19
CA THR A 49 -4.88 -2.50 -1.69
C THR A 49 -4.30 -1.11 -1.45
N GLY A 50 -3.68 -0.87 -0.28
CA GLY A 50 -2.99 0.37 0.05
C GLY A 50 -1.81 0.64 -0.87
N ILE A 51 -0.96 -0.37 -1.11
CA ILE A 51 0.17 -0.29 -2.05
C ILE A 51 -0.33 0.06 -3.46
N ARG A 52 -1.40 -0.59 -3.93
CA ARG A 52 -1.98 -0.27 -5.24
C ARG A 52 -2.42 1.19 -5.33
N LYS A 53 -3.10 1.70 -4.31
CA LYS A 53 -3.53 3.11 -4.26
C LYS A 53 -2.36 4.07 -4.20
N PHE A 54 -1.31 3.72 -3.45
CA PHE A 54 -0.08 4.49 -3.38
C PHE A 54 0.60 4.59 -4.74
N LEU A 55 0.83 3.46 -5.41
CA LEU A 55 1.43 3.42 -6.75
C LEU A 55 0.58 4.17 -7.79
N ALA A 56 -0.75 3.99 -7.75
CA ALA A 56 -1.66 4.73 -8.63
C ALA A 56 -1.70 6.23 -8.35
N ARG A 57 -1.33 6.66 -7.13
CA ARG A 57 -1.19 8.07 -6.78
C ARG A 57 0.15 8.61 -7.24
N GLU A 58 1.25 7.88 -7.04
CA GLU A 58 2.59 8.23 -7.54
C GLU A 58 2.64 8.33 -9.06
N GLU A 59 1.92 7.47 -9.79
CA GLU A 59 1.83 7.56 -11.25
C GLU A 59 1.05 8.79 -11.72
N LYS A 60 0.06 9.25 -10.94
CA LYS A 60 -0.79 10.42 -11.27
C LYS A 60 -0.18 11.74 -10.81
N GLU A 61 0.36 11.75 -9.61
CA GLU A 61 1.08 12.87 -9.02
C GLU A 61 2.54 12.67 -9.42
N HIS A 62 2.93 13.19 -10.60
CA HIS A 62 4.34 13.41 -10.88
C HIS A 62 4.89 14.20 -9.69
N PHE A 63 5.74 13.56 -8.87
CA PHE A 63 6.44 14.24 -7.80
C PHE A 63 7.26 15.36 -8.44
N THR A 64 6.70 16.57 -8.45
CA THR A 64 7.48 17.75 -8.76
C THR A 64 8.50 17.84 -7.66
N GLU A 65 9.75 17.55 -8.02
CA GLU A 65 10.88 17.70 -7.13
C GLU A 65 10.93 19.18 -6.72
N VAL A 66 10.35 19.51 -5.56
CA VAL A 66 10.32 20.88 -5.05
C VAL A 66 11.72 21.20 -4.55
N LYS A 67 12.58 21.64 -5.46
CA LYS A 67 13.89 22.19 -5.11
C LYS A 67 13.69 23.61 -4.60
N LEU A 68 14.24 23.88 -3.42
CA LEU A 68 14.40 25.24 -2.92
C LEU A 68 15.15 26.06 -3.97
N LYS A 69 14.69 27.29 -4.23
CA LYS A 69 15.50 28.21 -5.03
C LYS A 69 16.81 28.47 -4.29
N PRO A 70 17.93 28.67 -5.01
CA PRO A 70 19.24 28.87 -4.39
C PRO A 70 19.24 30.01 -3.35
N GLU A 71 18.49 31.08 -3.61
CA GLU A 71 18.30 32.21 -2.69
C GLU A 71 17.62 31.83 -1.38
N GLU A 72 16.60 30.96 -1.43
CA GLU A 72 15.86 30.52 -0.24
C GLU A 72 16.71 29.59 0.63
N ARG A 73 17.49 28.74 -0.02
CA ARG A 73 18.44 27.84 0.64
C ARG A 73 19.53 28.64 1.37
N GLU A 74 20.04 29.70 0.75
CA GLU A 74 21.07 30.56 1.36
C GLU A 74 20.50 31.37 2.54
N ARG A 75 19.29 31.92 2.41
CA ARG A 75 18.60 32.61 3.50
C ARG A 75 18.39 31.73 4.74
N ILE A 76 18.04 30.45 4.53
CA ILE A 76 17.90 29.48 5.64
C ILE A 76 19.26 29.21 6.27
N ARG A 77 20.31 29.04 5.46
CA ARG A 77 21.67 28.77 5.92
C ARG A 77 22.23 29.89 6.79
N GLN A 78 22.01 31.14 6.38
CA GLN A 78 22.43 32.32 7.14
C GLN A 78 21.74 32.39 8.51
N ARG A 79 20.42 32.16 8.58
CA ARG A 79 19.67 32.13 9.85
C ARG A 79 20.10 31.02 10.81
N MET A 80 20.64 29.91 10.29
CA MET A 80 21.17 28.82 11.12
C MET A 80 22.53 29.19 11.73
N ASN A 81 23.37 29.93 10.99
CA ASN A 81 24.67 30.39 11.48
C ASN A 81 24.57 31.58 12.45
N ASP A 82 23.59 32.46 12.29
CA ASP A 82 23.38 33.65 13.15
C ASP A 82 22.90 33.31 14.58
N LYS A 83 22.55 32.05 14.84
CA LYS A 83 22.07 31.56 16.16
C LYS A 83 23.13 30.80 16.96
N THR A 84 24.39 30.81 16.51
CA THR A 84 25.55 30.29 17.26
C THR A 84 26.38 31.47 17.77
#